data_AF-A0A2J4YG27-F1
#
_entry.id   AF-A0A2J4YG27-F1
#
_cell.length_a   1.000
_cell.length_b   1.000
_cell.length_c   1.000
_cell.angle_alpha   90.00
_cell.angle_beta   90.00
_cell.angle_gamma   90.00
#
_symmetry.space_group_name_H-M   'P 1'
#
loop_
_entity.id
_entity.type
_entity.pdbx_description
1 polymer ?
#
loop_
_entity_poly.entity_id
_entity_poly.type
_entity_poly.pdbx_seq_one_letter_code
_entity_poly.pdbx_strand_id
1 'polypeptide(L)' 'MAFITPEFLLTSLIVVIAPGTGTLYTIATGLAAGRGMSFAAAFGCTLGIIPHMLA' A
#
# COMPACT_ATOMS: atom_id res chain seq x y z
N MET A 1 -29.05 0.58 8.47
CA MET A 1 -28.63 -0.37 7.41
C MET A 1 -28.55 0.42 6.12
N ALA A 2 -27.42 1.10 5.92
CA ALA A 2 -27.20 1.91 4.72
C ALA A 2 -26.99 0.97 3.53
N PHE A 3 -27.81 1.11 2.50
CA PHE A 3 -27.60 0.40 1.24
C PHE A 3 -26.26 0.84 0.67
N ILE A 4 -25.38 -0.13 0.42
CA ILE A 4 -24.18 0.09 -0.36
C ILE A 4 -24.62 0.53 -1.76
N THR A 5 -24.30 1.77 -2.11
CA THR A 5 -24.67 2.35 -3.40
C THR A 5 -23.70 1.87 -4.50
N PRO A 6 -24.14 1.71 -5.75
CA PRO A 6 -23.28 1.28 -6.86
C PRO A 6 -22.08 2.21 -7.05
N GLU A 7 -22.26 3.51 -6.82
CA GLU A 7 -21.19 4.52 -6.84
C GLU A 7 -20.13 4.27 -5.75
N PHE A 8 -20.53 3.95 -4.51
CA PHE A 8 -19.59 3.58 -3.45
C PHE A 8 -18.82 2.32 -3.80
N LEU A 9 -19.50 1.31 -4.36
CA LEU A 9 -18.88 0.06 -4.79
C LEU A 9 -17.81 0.32 -5.86
N LEU A 10 -18.14 1.14 -6.85
CA LEU A 10 -17.26 1.46 -7.96
C LEU A 10 -16.05 2.27 -7.48
N THR A 11 -16.27 3.30 -6.66
CA THR A 11 -15.18 4.11 -6.09
C THR A 11 -14.28 3.28 -5.19
N SER A 12 -14.85 2.47 -4.29
CA SER A 12 -14.06 1.61 -3.41
C SER A 12 -13.27 0.56 -4.17
N LEU A 13 -13.80 0.02 -5.28
CA LEU A 13 -13.07 -0.91 -6.15
C LEU A 13 -11.85 -0.23 -6.79
N ILE A 14 -12.02 1.00 -7.29
CA ILE A 14 -10.92 1.79 -7.87
C ILE A 14 -9.83 2.04 -6.81
N VAL A 15 -10.22 2.42 -5.59
CA VAL A 15 -9.29 2.70 -4.50
C VAL A 15 -8.54 1.45 -4.05
N VAL A 16 -9.21 0.29 -3.95
CA VAL A 16 -8.59 -0.97 -3.51
C VAL A 16 -7.62 -1.54 -4.54
N ILE A 17 -7.90 -1.37 -5.85
CA ILE A 17 -7.00 -1.84 -6.91
C ILE A 17 -5.80 -0.93 -7.08
N ALA A 18 -5.94 0.37 -6.82
CA ALA A 18 -4.85 1.33 -6.94
C ALA A 18 -3.72 0.98 -5.95
N PRO A 19 -2.53 0.58 -6.44
CA PRO A 19 -1.42 0.24 -5.55
C PRO A 19 -0.93 1.49 -4.82
N GLY A 20 -0.72 1.36 -3.50
CA GLY A 20 -0.09 2.41 -2.71
C GLY A 20 1.38 2.62 -3.11
N THR A 21 1.92 3.81 -2.78
CA THR A 21 3.32 4.17 -3.02
C THR A 21 4.31 3.19 -2.39
N GLY A 22 4.02 2.70 -1.19
CA GLY A 22 4.84 1.68 -0.50
C GLY A 22 4.89 0.34 -1.24
N THR A 23 3.79 -0.10 -1.84
CA THR A 23 3.74 -1.32 -2.65
C THR A 23 4.57 -1.15 -3.92
N LEU A 24 4.41 -0.02 -4.63
CA LEU A 24 5.22 0.27 -5.83
C LEU A 24 6.71 0.34 -5.50
N TYR A 25 7.09 0.99 -4.40
CA TYR A 25 8.48 1.06 -3.94
C TYR A 25 9.04 -0.34 -3.63
N THR A 26 8.26 -1.17 -2.93
CA THR A 26 8.66 -2.54 -2.58
C THR A 26 8.91 -3.40 -3.83
N ILE A 27 8.01 -3.33 -4.81
CA ILE A 27 8.11 -4.07 -6.07
C ILE A 27 9.30 -3.56 -6.89
N ALA A 28 9.44 -2.24 -7.05
CA ALA A 28 10.56 -1.64 -7.78
C ALA A 28 11.91 -2.00 -7.15
N THR A 29 12.00 -1.95 -5.82
CA THR A 29 13.21 -2.32 -5.07
C THR A 29 13.50 -3.81 -5.19
N GLY A 30 12.48 -4.67 -5.17
CA GLY A 30 12.67 -6.11 -5.40
C GLY A 30 13.14 -6.44 -6.81
N LEU A 31 12.67 -5.69 -7.81
CA LEU A 31 13.09 -5.85 -9.20
C LEU A 31 14.51 -5.31 -9.46
N ALA A 32 14.87 -4.18 -8.83
CA ALA A 32 16.16 -3.53 -9.03
C ALA A 32 17.30 -4.08 -8.15
N ALA A 33 17.01 -4.42 -6.89
CA ALA A 33 18.00 -4.74 -5.86
C ALA A 33 17.82 -6.14 -5.23
N GLY A 34 16.89 -6.94 -5.74
CA GLY A 34 16.69 -8.32 -5.34
C GLY A 34 15.81 -8.51 -4.10
N ARG A 35 15.56 -9.78 -3.76
CA ARG A 35 14.52 -10.18 -2.79
C ARG A 35 14.80 -9.71 -1.36
N GLY A 36 16.06 -9.70 -0.92
CA GLY A 36 16.44 -9.23 0.40
C GLY A 36 16.17 -7.73 0.61
N MET A 37 16.49 -6.92 -0.41
CA MET A 37 16.23 -5.47 -0.38
C MET A 37 14.74 -5.15 -0.46
N SER A 38 13.95 -5.97 -1.16
CA SER A 38 12.48 -5.88 -1.16
C SER A 38 11.89 -6.06 0.25
N PHE A 39 12.39 -7.04 1.02
CA PHE A 39 11.94 -7.23 2.40
C PHE A 39 12.29 -6.04 3.30
N ALA A 40 13.50 -5.51 3.17
CA ALA A 40 13.90 -4.30 3.89
C ALA A 40 12.99 -3.11 3.54
N ALA A 41 12.67 -2.92 2.26
CA ALA A 41 11.73 -1.89 1.79
C ALA A 41 10.32 -2.06 2.38
N ALA A 42 9.78 -3.28 2.37
CA ALA A 42 8.46 -3.58 2.95
C ALA A 42 8.42 -3.30 4.47
N PHE A 43 9.48 -3.67 5.19
CA PHE A 43 9.62 -3.39 6.61
C PHE A 43 9.71 -1.88 6.89
N GLY A 44 10.51 -1.15 6.10
CA GLY A 44 10.59 0.30 6.20
C GLY A 44 9.25 0.98 5.96
N CYS A 45 8.49 0.55 4.95
CA CYS A 45 7.14 1.06 4.69
C CYS A 45 6.17 0.77 5.84
N THR A 46 6.26 -0.39 6.48
CA THR A 46 5.38 -0.75 7.62
C THR A 46 5.73 0.05 8.87
N LEU A 47 7.02 0.10 9.22
CA LEU A 47 7.50 0.82 10.40
C LEU A 47 7.34 2.33 10.24
N GLY A 48 7.48 2.87 9.03
CA GLY A 48 7.29 4.30 8.75
C GLY A 48 5.87 4.81 9.02
N ILE A 49 4.85 3.94 9.00
CA ILE A 49 3.48 4.30 9.39
C ILE A 49 3.39 4.55 10.90
N ILE A 50 4.19 3.87 11.73
CA ILE A 50 4.10 3.93 13.19
C ILE A 50 4.39 5.34 13.73
N PRO A 51 5.51 6.02 13.37
CA PRO A 51 5.75 7.41 13.77
C PRO A 51 4.65 8.34 13.32
N HIS A 52 4.09 8.09 12.12
CA HIS A 52 3.06 8.95 11.56
C HIS A 52 1.72 8.84 12.32
N MET A 53 1.46 7.70 12.95
CA MET A 53 0.30 7.48 13.82
C MET A 53 0.51 7.94 15.27
N LEU A 54 1.76 8.12 15.71
CA LEU A 54 2.11 8.56 17.07
C LEU A 54 2.15 10.09 17.21
N ALA A 55 2.25 10.82 16.11
CA ALA A 55 2.20 12.29 16.05
C ALA A 55 0.75 12.79 16.07
#